data_AF-A0A0F8LWZ7-F1
#
_entry.id   AF-A0A0F8LWZ7-F1
#
_cell.length_a   1.000
_cell.length_b   1.000
_cell.length_c   1.000
_cell.angle_alpha   90.00
_cell.angle_beta   90.00
_cell.angle_gamma   90.00
#
_symmetry.space_group_name_H-M   'P 1'
#
loop_
_entity.id
_entity.type
_entity.pdbx_description
1 polymer ?
#
loop_
_entity_poly.entity_id
_entity_poly.type
_entity_poly.pdbx_seq_one_letter_code
_entity_poly.pdbx_strand_id
1 'polypeptide(L)'
;MDPNFIEEIINVFQQYPQAAGVQGYIKNRMMSPLSNFVEKLFFLNYSLKNHNKLLPSMQDVHADPLTEVIRCQWLMAGCTCYKKSIFHNFRFDNNLFKYCSGDDADISYRIYKMHPHSLYQTPYATLIHKVSDKGRPSSKEVIITGQVYHTYLFFKNIDQNFRNKLIFVWSRIGLIITKMGVFVLHPSINNFSQIKCLIEAYVYCIHNIGNLKKGEIKFYTGILK
;
A
#
# COMPACT_ATOMS: atom_id res chain seq x y z
N MET A 1 15.99 -0.55 15.39
CA MET A 1 15.63 0.84 15.07
C MET A 1 16.82 1.70 15.46
N ASP A 2 17.11 2.76 14.72
CA ASP A 2 18.15 3.72 15.09
C ASP A 2 17.84 4.35 16.47
N PRO A 3 18.82 4.50 17.39
CA PRO A 3 18.58 5.13 18.69
C PRO A 3 17.94 6.53 18.59
N ASN A 4 18.29 7.29 17.55
CA ASN A 4 17.80 8.66 17.37
C ASN A 4 16.48 8.72 16.58
N PHE A 5 15.87 7.57 16.25
CA PHE A 5 14.68 7.52 15.39
C PHE A 5 13.56 8.45 15.86
N ILE A 6 13.25 8.44 17.17
CA ILE A 6 12.15 9.24 17.72
C ILE A 6 12.52 10.73 17.73
N GLU A 7 13.76 11.07 18.06
CA GLU A 7 14.27 12.45 18.02
C GLU A 7 14.17 13.03 16.61
N GLU A 8 14.60 12.28 15.60
CA GLU A 8 14.54 12.72 14.20
C GLU A 8 13.10 12.89 13.70
N ILE A 9 12.16 12.06 14.16
CA ILE A 9 10.72 12.27 13.88
C ILE A 9 10.21 13.56 14.53
N ILE A 10 10.61 13.83 15.78
CA ILE A 10 10.22 15.05 16.51
C ILE A 10 10.81 16.29 15.83
N ASN A 11 12.06 16.24 15.37
CA ASN A 11 12.71 17.32 14.63
C ASN A 11 11.91 17.71 13.38
N VAL A 12 11.37 16.74 12.63
CA VAL A 12 10.49 17.01 11.49
C VAL A 12 9.19 17.70 11.93
N PHE A 13 8.57 17.29 13.03
CA PHE A 13 7.38 17.97 13.55
C PHE A 13 7.65 19.41 14.01
N GLN A 14 8.84 19.69 14.55
CA GLN A 14 9.26 21.04 14.93
C GLN A 14 9.53 21.91 13.69
N GLN A 15 10.23 21.37 12.68
CA GLN A 15 10.52 22.06 11.43
C GLN A 15 9.27 22.29 10.58
N TYR A 16 8.30 21.39 10.64
CA TYR A 16 7.03 21.46 9.92
C TYR A 16 5.83 21.39 10.89
N PRO A 17 5.49 22.50 11.57
CA PRO A 17 4.40 22.52 12.56
C PRO A 17 3.03 22.13 12.00
N GLN A 18 2.81 22.22 10.70
CA GLN A 18 1.61 21.75 10.00
C GLN A 18 1.56 20.23 9.78
N ALA A 19 2.64 19.50 10.05
CA ALA A 19 2.69 18.07 9.83
C ALA A 19 1.64 17.36 10.70
N ALA A 20 0.81 16.54 10.06
CA ALA A 20 -0.18 15.65 10.66
C ALA A 20 0.43 14.28 10.96
N GLY A 21 1.37 13.83 10.14
CA GLY A 21 2.09 12.57 10.32
C GLY A 21 3.46 12.59 9.66
N VAL A 22 4.39 11.85 10.25
CA VAL A 22 5.77 11.71 9.79
C VAL A 22 6.14 10.23 9.77
N GLN A 23 6.72 9.77 8.68
CA GLN A 23 7.27 8.42 8.53
C GLN A 23 8.80 8.46 8.51
N GLY A 24 9.44 7.44 9.10
CA GLY A 24 10.86 7.19 8.94
C GLY A 24 11.22 6.51 7.60
N TYR A 25 12.43 5.95 7.56
CA TYR A 25 12.99 5.29 6.38
C TYR A 25 13.44 3.86 6.69
N ILE A 26 12.93 2.90 5.91
CA ILE A 26 13.27 1.48 6.04
C ILE A 26 14.47 1.17 5.15
N LYS A 27 15.64 0.95 5.77
CA LYS A 27 16.92 0.77 5.06
C LYS A 27 17.02 -0.51 4.23
N ASN A 28 16.27 -1.55 4.61
CA ASN A 28 16.36 -2.88 3.99
C ASN A 28 15.24 -3.15 2.97
N ARG A 29 14.62 -2.11 2.43
CA ARG A 29 13.80 -2.24 1.22
C ARG A 29 14.71 -2.02 0.02
N MET A 30 14.91 -3.05 -0.77
CA MET A 30 15.64 -2.96 -2.04
C MET A 30 14.78 -3.60 -3.11
N MET A 31 14.70 -2.95 -4.26
CA MET A 31 14.08 -3.52 -5.45
C MET A 31 15.08 -3.51 -6.60
N SER A 32 15.12 -4.60 -7.35
CA SER A 32 16.01 -4.66 -8.52
C SER A 32 15.59 -3.62 -9.57
N PRO A 33 16.52 -3.06 -10.35
CA PRO A 33 16.18 -2.11 -11.42
C PRO A 33 15.16 -2.65 -12.42
N LEU A 34 15.25 -3.95 -12.75
CA LEU A 34 14.33 -4.62 -13.66
C LEU A 34 12.93 -4.71 -13.06
N SER A 35 12.81 -5.20 -11.82
CA SER A 35 11.52 -5.25 -11.10
C SER A 35 10.91 -3.86 -10.98
N ASN A 36 11.71 -2.84 -10.62
CA ASN A 36 11.25 -1.47 -10.51
C ASN A 36 10.70 -0.93 -11.84
N PHE A 37 11.38 -1.22 -12.95
CA PHE A 37 10.92 -0.82 -14.27
C PHE A 37 9.59 -1.49 -14.65
N VAL A 38 9.50 -2.81 -14.48
CA VAL A 38 8.29 -3.59 -14.82
C VAL A 38 7.11 -3.16 -13.96
N GLU A 39 7.31 -3.04 -12.64
CA GLU A 39 6.25 -2.61 -11.74
C GLU A 39 5.80 -1.17 -12.01
N LYS A 40 6.73 -0.27 -12.36
CA LYS A 40 6.40 1.10 -12.80
C LYS A 40 5.58 1.13 -14.08
N LEU A 41 5.92 0.31 -15.07
CA LEU A 41 5.18 0.20 -16.34
C LEU A 41 3.71 -0.17 -16.11
N PHE A 42 3.45 -1.04 -15.14
CA PHE A 42 2.12 -1.53 -14.81
C PHE A 42 1.42 -0.76 -13.69
N PHE A 43 2.00 0.34 -13.18
CA PHE A 43 1.46 1.06 -12.02
C PHE A 43 1.26 0.12 -10.81
N LEU A 44 2.21 -0.79 -10.58
CA LEU A 44 2.34 -1.60 -9.38
C LEU A 44 3.16 -0.86 -8.31
N ASN A 45 3.74 -1.59 -7.36
CA ASN A 45 4.55 -1.02 -6.31
C ASN A 45 5.94 -0.69 -6.88
N TYR A 46 6.35 0.57 -6.84
CA TYR A 46 7.69 0.90 -7.31
C TYR A 46 8.38 1.98 -6.49
N SER A 47 9.67 2.15 -6.74
CA SER A 47 10.51 3.13 -6.05
C SER A 47 10.90 4.27 -6.97
N LEU A 48 10.87 5.49 -6.42
CA LEU A 48 11.41 6.69 -7.04
C LEU A 48 12.17 7.50 -6.01
N LYS A 49 13.31 8.06 -6.42
CA LYS A 49 14.09 8.94 -5.56
C LYS A 49 13.22 10.08 -5.03
N ASN A 50 13.16 10.25 -3.70
CA ASN A 50 12.47 11.35 -3.03
C ASN A 50 10.98 11.52 -3.38
N HIS A 51 10.29 10.45 -3.80
CA HIS A 51 8.86 10.53 -4.09
C HIS A 51 8.08 9.43 -3.36
N ASN A 52 7.12 9.84 -2.55
CA ASN A 52 6.20 8.94 -1.86
C ASN A 52 4.75 9.33 -2.22
N LYS A 53 4.08 8.50 -3.00
CA LYS A 53 2.73 8.76 -3.51
C LYS A 53 1.90 7.50 -3.64
N LEU A 54 0.58 7.65 -3.50
CA LEU A 54 -0.38 6.58 -3.75
C LEU A 54 -0.87 6.67 -5.20
N LEU A 55 -0.79 5.58 -5.95
CA LEU A 55 -1.21 5.54 -7.34
C LEU A 55 -2.72 5.33 -7.45
N PRO A 56 -3.34 5.74 -8.58
CA PRO A 56 -4.74 5.40 -8.87
C PRO A 56 -5.03 3.89 -8.90
N SER A 57 -4.01 3.04 -9.00
CA SER A 57 -4.10 1.59 -8.90
C SER A 57 -4.21 1.05 -7.47
N MET A 58 -4.24 1.92 -6.44
CA MET A 58 -4.07 1.57 -5.04
C MET A 58 -2.78 0.79 -4.80
N GLN A 59 -1.70 1.27 -5.42
CA GLN A 59 -0.34 0.76 -5.25
C GLN A 59 0.57 1.90 -4.86
N ASP A 60 1.67 1.56 -4.21
CA ASP A 60 2.50 2.54 -3.54
C ASP A 60 3.73 2.88 -4.36
N VAL A 61 4.04 4.17 -4.43
CA VAL A 61 5.38 4.63 -4.79
C VAL A 61 6.14 4.92 -3.51
N HIS A 62 7.27 4.25 -3.35
CA HIS A 62 8.18 4.43 -2.23
C HIS A 62 9.28 5.40 -2.58
N ALA A 63 9.64 6.24 -1.62
CA ALA A 63 10.80 7.09 -1.76
C ALA A 63 12.06 6.27 -1.50
N ASP A 64 12.70 5.81 -2.57
CA ASP A 64 13.95 5.08 -2.51
C ASP A 64 14.78 5.32 -3.80
N PRO A 65 16.04 5.83 -3.68
CA PRO A 65 16.67 6.30 -2.44
C PRO A 65 15.96 7.55 -1.87
N LEU A 66 15.94 7.68 -0.54
CA LEU A 66 15.47 8.88 0.15
C LEU A 66 16.68 9.67 0.67
N THR A 67 16.85 10.90 0.20
CA THR A 67 18.03 11.73 0.53
C THR A 67 17.69 13.02 1.25
N GLU A 68 16.40 13.36 1.37
CA GLU A 68 15.92 14.59 2.01
C GLU A 68 14.55 14.37 2.63
N VAL A 69 14.11 15.30 3.49
CA VAL A 69 12.73 15.27 4.01
C VAL A 69 11.78 15.64 2.88
N ILE A 70 10.81 14.77 2.59
CA ILE A 70 9.85 14.96 1.51
C ILE A 70 8.43 15.06 2.03
N ARG A 71 7.56 15.67 1.23
CA ARG A 71 6.10 15.55 1.41
C ARG A 71 5.60 14.25 0.79
N CYS A 72 4.60 13.65 1.42
CA CYS A 72 4.04 12.36 1.00
C CYS A 72 2.54 12.44 0.77
N GLN A 73 2.00 11.48 0.02
CA GLN A 73 0.54 11.30 -0.10
C GLN A 73 0.01 10.16 0.76
N TRP A 74 0.88 9.22 1.15
CA TRP A 74 0.55 8.12 2.03
C TRP A 74 1.72 7.87 2.99
N LEU A 75 1.47 7.16 4.08
CA LEU A 75 2.49 6.76 5.06
C LEU A 75 2.32 5.28 5.37
N MET A 76 3.45 4.58 5.48
CA MET A 76 3.54 3.15 5.69
C MET A 76 3.36 2.77 7.16
N ALA A 77 2.71 1.64 7.41
CA ALA A 77 2.62 1.03 8.72
C ALA A 77 4.01 0.72 9.32
N GLY A 78 4.08 0.71 10.65
CA GLY A 78 5.25 0.24 11.41
C GLY A 78 6.42 1.21 11.54
N CYS A 79 6.44 2.32 10.82
CA CYS A 79 7.49 3.36 10.95
C CYS A 79 6.94 4.80 10.90
N THR A 80 5.66 4.96 11.26
CA THR A 80 4.93 6.24 11.17
C THR A 80 4.47 6.72 12.54
N CYS A 81 4.51 8.04 12.73
CA CYS A 81 3.94 8.73 13.88
C CYS A 81 2.92 9.76 13.40
N TYR A 82 1.78 9.87 14.11
CA TYR A 82 0.74 10.88 13.84
C TYR A 82 0.57 11.79 15.05
N LYS A 83 0.17 13.04 14.81
CA LYS A 83 -0.35 13.89 15.88
C LYS A 83 -1.66 13.31 16.41
N LYS A 84 -1.80 13.25 17.73
CA LYS A 84 -3.00 12.73 18.39
C LYS A 84 -4.29 13.41 17.92
N SER A 85 -4.26 14.72 17.69
CA SER A 85 -5.41 15.53 17.26
C SER A 85 -6.01 15.10 15.90
N ILE A 86 -5.21 14.48 15.02
CA ILE A 86 -5.70 13.94 13.74
C ILE A 86 -6.74 12.83 13.99
N PHE A 87 -6.57 12.04 15.06
CA PHE A 87 -7.56 11.09 15.50
C PHE A 87 -8.74 11.74 16.23
N HIS A 88 -9.08 13.00 16.01
CA HIS A 88 -10.45 13.48 16.27
C HIS A 88 -11.32 13.37 15.02
N ASN A 89 -10.72 13.54 13.83
CA ASN A 89 -11.42 13.57 12.55
C ASN A 89 -11.21 12.30 11.71
N PHE A 90 -10.11 11.59 11.94
CA PHE A 90 -9.75 10.39 11.18
C PHE A 90 -9.78 9.14 12.05
N ARG A 91 -10.49 8.12 11.59
CA ARG A 91 -10.53 6.76 12.17
C ARG A 91 -10.03 5.75 11.14
N PHE A 92 -9.50 4.64 11.62
CA PHE A 92 -9.28 3.47 10.77
C PHE A 92 -10.62 2.93 10.28
N ASP A 93 -10.59 2.26 9.14
CA ASP A 93 -11.78 1.71 8.52
C ASP A 93 -12.16 0.36 9.15
N ASN A 94 -13.28 0.34 9.85
CA ASN A 94 -13.80 -0.87 10.50
C ASN A 94 -14.34 -1.92 9.51
N ASN A 95 -14.37 -1.62 8.21
CA ASN A 95 -14.70 -2.59 7.17
C ASN A 95 -13.50 -3.46 6.75
N LEU A 96 -12.28 -3.08 7.13
CA LEU A 96 -11.10 -3.92 6.91
C LEU A 96 -11.02 -4.95 8.06
N PHE A 97 -11.31 -6.21 7.74
CA PHE A 97 -11.28 -7.35 8.65
C PHE A 97 -9.97 -8.15 8.55
N LYS A 98 -9.65 -8.93 9.59
CA LYS A 98 -8.48 -9.83 9.61
C LYS A 98 -7.17 -9.09 9.31
N TYR A 99 -6.44 -9.49 8.26
CA TYR A 99 -5.22 -8.84 7.82
C TYR A 99 -5.57 -7.57 7.04
N CYS A 100 -5.51 -6.42 7.71
CA CYS A 100 -5.92 -5.11 7.20
C CYS A 100 -4.92 -4.49 6.21
N SER A 101 -4.60 -5.19 5.11
CA SER A 101 -3.69 -4.66 4.08
C SER A 101 -4.18 -3.33 3.52
N GLY A 102 -3.35 -2.28 3.59
CA GLY A 102 -3.65 -0.96 3.04
C GLY A 102 -4.48 -0.04 3.95
N ASP A 103 -4.66 -0.40 5.23
CA ASP A 103 -5.27 0.48 6.23
C ASP A 103 -4.45 1.75 6.48
N ASP A 104 -3.13 1.61 6.47
CA ASP A 104 -2.13 2.67 6.52
C ASP A 104 -2.25 3.61 5.32
N ALA A 105 -2.32 3.07 4.10
CA ALA A 105 -2.56 3.82 2.88
C ALA A 105 -3.93 4.52 2.92
N ASP A 106 -4.99 3.85 3.39
CA ASP A 106 -6.34 4.44 3.52
C ASP A 106 -6.35 5.65 4.46
N ILE A 107 -5.88 5.50 5.69
CA ILE A 107 -5.95 6.57 6.69
C ILE A 107 -5.06 7.75 6.28
N SER A 108 -3.83 7.47 5.85
CA SER A 108 -2.88 8.50 5.44
C SER A 108 -3.36 9.24 4.20
N TYR A 109 -3.86 8.55 3.18
CA TYR A 109 -4.34 9.20 1.98
C TYR A 109 -5.59 10.06 2.22
N ARG A 110 -6.49 9.65 3.12
CA ARG A 110 -7.62 10.50 3.55
C ARG A 110 -7.15 11.76 4.28
N ILE A 111 -6.14 11.65 5.16
CA ILE A 111 -5.52 12.80 5.82
C ILE A 111 -4.91 13.73 4.76
N TYR A 112 -4.15 13.19 3.80
CA TYR A 112 -3.56 13.96 2.71
C TYR A 112 -4.61 14.70 1.87
N LYS A 113 -5.72 14.04 1.50
CA LYS A 113 -6.78 14.68 0.71
C LYS A 113 -7.43 15.86 1.43
N MET A 114 -7.64 15.75 2.74
CA MET A 114 -8.27 16.82 3.54
C MET A 114 -7.27 17.91 3.96
N HIS A 115 -6.02 17.51 4.19
CA HIS A 115 -4.92 18.38 4.61
C HIS A 115 -3.71 18.17 3.69
N PRO A 116 -3.73 18.72 2.46
CA PRO A 116 -2.58 18.64 1.57
C PRO A 116 -1.32 19.17 2.24
N HIS A 117 -0.17 18.57 1.93
CA HIS A 117 1.14 18.96 2.48
C HIS A 117 1.33 18.76 3.99
N SER A 118 0.52 17.90 4.61
CA SER A 118 0.62 17.58 6.04
C SER A 118 1.37 16.28 6.36
N LEU A 119 1.71 15.46 5.36
CA LEU A 119 2.42 14.20 5.58
C LEU A 119 3.86 14.29 5.09
N TYR A 120 4.79 13.76 5.87
CA TYR A 120 6.22 13.84 5.61
C TYR A 120 6.92 12.49 5.77
N GLN A 121 8.02 12.30 5.06
CA GLN A 121 8.95 11.19 5.27
C GLN A 121 10.37 11.73 5.40
N THR A 122 11.13 11.22 6.37
CA THR A 122 12.51 11.65 6.65
C THR A 122 13.52 10.51 6.45
N PRO A 123 14.70 10.77 5.85
CA PRO A 123 15.79 9.80 5.76
C PRO A 123 16.55 9.66 7.07
N TYR A 124 16.35 10.55 8.04
CA TYR A 124 17.14 10.61 9.27
C TYR A 124 16.62 9.65 10.35
N ALA A 125 15.31 9.38 10.37
CA ALA A 125 14.72 8.38 11.26
C ALA A 125 14.73 6.99 10.61
N THR A 126 15.77 6.18 10.85
CA THR A 126 15.97 4.91 10.11
C THR A 126 15.65 3.64 10.90
N LEU A 127 15.14 2.62 10.22
CA LEU A 127 14.99 1.28 10.81
C LEU A 127 15.19 0.15 9.80
N ILE A 128 15.36 -1.06 10.35
CA ILE A 128 15.36 -2.32 9.59
C ILE A 128 14.05 -3.04 9.91
N HIS A 129 13.28 -3.34 8.89
CA HIS A 129 12.03 -4.10 9.02
C HIS A 129 12.33 -5.60 8.92
N LYS A 130 12.30 -6.28 10.07
CA LYS A 130 12.50 -7.73 10.16
C LYS A 130 11.17 -8.44 9.97
N VAL A 131 11.01 -9.08 8.82
CA VAL A 131 9.85 -9.89 8.49
C VAL A 131 9.83 -11.16 9.35
N SER A 132 8.69 -11.46 9.98
CA SER A 132 8.45 -12.72 10.71
C SER A 132 7.49 -13.63 9.95
N ASP A 133 7.79 -14.93 9.91
CA ASP A 133 6.93 -15.94 9.29
C ASP A 133 5.76 -16.38 10.18
N LYS A 134 5.85 -16.12 11.49
CA LYS A 134 4.81 -16.49 12.45
C LYS A 134 3.63 -15.52 12.40
N GLY A 135 2.41 -16.04 12.48
CA GLY A 135 1.18 -15.25 12.50
C GLY A 135 0.77 -14.65 11.15
N ARG A 136 1.42 -15.07 10.04
CA ARG A 136 1.07 -14.63 8.70
C ARG A 136 -0.11 -15.42 8.13
N PRO A 137 -1.05 -14.74 7.43
CA PRO A 137 -2.05 -15.43 6.63
C PRO A 137 -1.42 -16.28 5.53
N SER A 138 -2.16 -17.27 5.04
CA SER A 138 -1.74 -18.06 3.88
C SER A 138 -1.56 -17.18 2.64
N SER A 139 -0.72 -17.58 1.68
CA SER A 139 -0.55 -16.82 0.43
C SER A 139 -1.87 -16.60 -0.32
N LYS A 140 -2.78 -17.59 -0.28
CA LYS A 140 -4.12 -17.49 -0.84
C LYS A 140 -4.93 -16.39 -0.14
N GLU A 141 -4.92 -16.37 1.19
CA GLU A 141 -5.61 -15.36 1.97
C GLU A 141 -5.05 -13.95 1.72
N VAL A 142 -3.72 -13.81 1.63
CA VAL A 142 -3.08 -12.53 1.28
C VAL A 142 -3.50 -12.04 -0.11
N ILE A 143 -3.52 -12.93 -1.11
CA ILE A 143 -3.90 -12.57 -2.49
C ILE A 143 -5.36 -12.14 -2.53
N ILE A 144 -6.29 -12.95 -2.03
CA ILE A 144 -7.73 -12.65 -2.06
C ILE A 144 -8.03 -11.37 -1.28
N THR A 145 -7.54 -11.27 -0.05
CA THR A 145 -7.74 -10.09 0.81
C THR A 145 -7.17 -8.84 0.15
N GLY A 146 -5.96 -8.93 -0.39
CA GLY A 146 -5.31 -7.82 -1.10
C GLY A 146 -6.12 -7.35 -2.31
N GLN A 147 -6.67 -8.25 -3.13
CA GLN A 147 -7.48 -7.83 -4.28
C GLN A 147 -8.83 -7.23 -3.89
N VAL A 148 -9.50 -7.80 -2.88
CA VAL A 148 -10.74 -7.24 -2.35
C VAL A 148 -10.50 -5.85 -1.79
N TYR A 149 -9.44 -5.65 -1.00
CA TYR A 149 -9.11 -4.36 -0.41
C TYR A 149 -8.63 -3.33 -1.42
N HIS A 150 -7.74 -3.69 -2.35
CA HIS A 150 -7.35 -2.75 -3.40
C HIS A 150 -8.56 -2.30 -4.23
N THR A 151 -9.49 -3.21 -4.56
CA THR A 151 -10.70 -2.86 -5.31
C THR A 151 -11.63 -1.97 -4.50
N TYR A 152 -11.88 -2.33 -3.24
CA TYR A 152 -12.68 -1.52 -2.33
C TYR A 152 -12.11 -0.11 -2.13
N LEU A 153 -10.83 -0.03 -1.72
CA LEU A 153 -10.16 1.23 -1.45
C LEU A 153 -9.99 2.07 -2.71
N PHE A 154 -9.90 1.46 -3.89
CA PHE A 154 -9.94 2.18 -5.16
C PHE A 154 -11.25 2.97 -5.31
N PHE A 155 -12.41 2.32 -5.11
CA PHE A 155 -13.70 3.01 -5.17
C PHE A 155 -13.90 4.02 -4.06
N LYS A 156 -13.36 3.74 -2.87
CA LYS A 156 -13.46 4.62 -1.70
C LYS A 156 -12.62 5.89 -1.85
N ASN A 157 -11.37 5.75 -2.29
CA ASN A 157 -10.36 6.80 -2.14
C ASN A 157 -9.98 7.50 -3.44
N ILE A 158 -10.10 6.83 -4.59
CA ILE A 158 -9.63 7.35 -5.88
C ILE A 158 -10.81 7.91 -6.69
N ASP A 159 -10.59 9.04 -7.37
CA ASP A 159 -11.60 9.63 -8.24
C ASP A 159 -11.96 8.68 -9.38
N GLN A 160 -13.25 8.43 -9.56
CA GLN A 160 -13.78 7.42 -10.48
C GLN A 160 -13.88 7.90 -11.93
N ASN A 161 -12.89 8.68 -12.38
CA ASN A 161 -12.75 9.11 -13.77
C ASN A 161 -12.19 8.00 -14.67
N PHE A 162 -12.35 8.17 -15.99
CA PHE A 162 -11.96 7.17 -16.98
C PHE A 162 -10.47 6.80 -16.91
N ARG A 163 -9.59 7.79 -16.76
CA ARG A 163 -8.14 7.58 -16.68
C ARG A 163 -7.75 6.70 -15.49
N ASN A 164 -8.28 6.98 -14.30
CA ASN A 164 -7.97 6.22 -13.09
C ASN A 164 -8.48 4.77 -13.18
N LYS A 165 -9.67 4.57 -13.77
CA LYS A 165 -10.20 3.22 -14.06
C LYS A 165 -9.30 2.45 -15.02
N LEU A 166 -8.80 3.09 -16.08
CA LEU A 166 -7.85 2.47 -16.99
C LEU A 166 -6.54 2.08 -16.29
N ILE A 167 -5.97 2.97 -15.46
CA ILE A 167 -4.77 2.68 -14.67
C ILE A 167 -5.00 1.51 -13.72
N PHE A 168 -6.15 1.47 -13.05
CA PHE A 168 -6.50 0.38 -12.14
C PHE A 168 -6.57 -0.96 -12.87
N VAL A 169 -7.30 -1.04 -14.00
CA VAL A 169 -7.41 -2.26 -14.83
C VAL A 169 -6.04 -2.67 -15.39
N TRP A 170 -5.25 -1.71 -15.89
CA TRP A 170 -3.90 -1.97 -16.40
C TRP A 170 -2.99 -2.57 -15.33
N SER A 171 -3.08 -2.09 -14.08
CA SER A 171 -2.33 -2.68 -12.97
C SER A 171 -2.75 -4.12 -12.64
N ARG A 172 -4.03 -4.46 -12.79
CA ARG A 172 -4.51 -5.84 -12.55
C ARG A 172 -3.95 -6.80 -13.59
N ILE A 173 -3.94 -6.38 -14.86
CA ILE A 173 -3.32 -7.12 -15.97
C ILE A 173 -1.81 -7.28 -15.71
N GLY A 174 -1.13 -6.19 -15.37
CA GLY A 174 0.29 -6.18 -15.09
C GLY A 174 0.71 -7.10 -13.93
N LEU A 175 -0.12 -7.21 -12.89
CA LEU A 175 0.15 -8.12 -11.78
C LEU A 175 0.06 -9.60 -12.22
N ILE A 176 -0.87 -9.96 -13.10
CA ILE A 176 -0.92 -11.31 -13.70
C ILE A 176 0.34 -11.54 -14.54
N ILE A 177 0.70 -10.60 -15.42
CA ILE A 177 1.89 -10.72 -16.29
C ILE A 177 3.15 -10.89 -15.44
N THR A 178 3.30 -10.12 -14.37
CA THR A 178 4.44 -10.22 -13.45
C THR A 178 4.50 -11.60 -12.79
N LYS A 179 3.36 -12.12 -12.30
CA LYS A 179 3.29 -13.46 -11.71
C LYS A 179 3.55 -14.58 -12.73
N MET A 180 3.05 -14.42 -13.96
CA MET A 180 3.37 -15.33 -15.08
C MET A 180 4.86 -15.32 -15.40
N GLY A 181 5.49 -14.15 -15.46
CA GLY A 181 6.93 -14.03 -15.67
C GLY A 181 7.74 -14.76 -14.60
N VAL A 182 7.37 -14.60 -13.31
CA VAL A 182 7.98 -15.34 -12.21
C VAL A 182 7.79 -16.85 -12.37
N PHE A 183 6.61 -17.30 -12.78
CA PHE A 183 6.36 -18.73 -13.04
C PHE A 183 7.19 -19.28 -14.21
N VAL A 184 7.34 -18.52 -15.30
CA VAL A 184 8.17 -18.95 -16.45
C VAL A 184 9.64 -19.05 -16.06
N LEU A 185 10.16 -18.10 -15.29
CA LEU A 185 11.56 -18.10 -14.82
C LEU A 185 11.82 -19.15 -13.73
N HIS A 186 10.83 -19.40 -12.87
CA HIS A 186 10.91 -20.35 -11.76
C HIS A 186 9.64 -21.22 -11.68
N PRO A 187 9.51 -22.23 -12.55
CA PRO A 187 8.31 -23.06 -12.59
C PRO A 187 8.12 -23.83 -11.29
N SER A 188 6.95 -23.67 -10.65
CA SER A 188 6.55 -24.45 -9.49
C SER A 188 5.04 -24.50 -9.35
N ILE A 189 4.53 -25.57 -8.71
CA ILE A 189 3.11 -25.71 -8.39
C ILE A 189 2.62 -24.52 -7.56
N ASN A 190 3.46 -24.02 -6.65
CA ASN A 190 3.13 -22.87 -5.81
C ASN A 190 2.97 -21.59 -6.64
N ASN A 191 3.88 -21.32 -7.58
CA ASN A 191 3.78 -20.13 -8.44
C ASN A 191 2.57 -20.20 -9.37
N PHE A 192 2.28 -21.38 -9.95
CA PHE A 192 1.07 -21.59 -10.74
C PHE A 192 -0.21 -21.39 -9.92
N SER A 193 -0.25 -21.94 -8.70
CA SER A 193 -1.39 -21.80 -7.79
C SER A 193 -1.64 -20.34 -7.39
N GLN A 194 -0.58 -19.53 -7.21
CA GLN A 194 -0.72 -18.09 -6.98
C GLN A 194 -1.38 -17.37 -8.18
N ILE A 195 -1.02 -17.73 -9.42
CA ILE A 195 -1.65 -17.13 -10.62
C ILE A 195 -3.13 -17.51 -10.68
N LYS A 196 -3.46 -18.79 -10.49
CA LYS A 196 -4.85 -19.25 -10.46
C LYS A 196 -5.65 -18.53 -9.38
N CYS A 197 -5.11 -18.45 -8.16
CA CYS A 197 -5.73 -17.73 -7.05
C CYS A 197 -5.93 -16.24 -7.34
N LEU A 198 -4.99 -15.60 -8.02
CA LEU A 198 -5.10 -14.19 -8.42
C LEU A 198 -6.25 -13.98 -9.41
N ILE A 199 -6.37 -14.86 -10.42
CA ILE A 199 -7.45 -14.81 -11.40
C ILE A 199 -8.80 -15.03 -10.71
N GLU A 200 -8.90 -16.04 -9.84
CA GLU A 200 -10.10 -16.29 -9.03
C GLU A 200 -10.48 -15.08 -8.18
N ALA A 201 -9.50 -14.42 -7.55
CA ALA A 201 -9.73 -13.21 -6.77
C ALA A 201 -10.25 -12.03 -7.63
N TYR A 202 -9.77 -11.88 -8.87
CA TYR A 202 -10.29 -10.87 -9.80
C TYR A 202 -11.72 -11.16 -10.23
N VAL A 203 -11.99 -12.40 -10.63
CA VAL A 203 -13.33 -12.87 -10.98
C VAL A 203 -14.26 -12.60 -9.80
N TYR A 204 -13.84 -12.92 -8.58
CA TYR A 204 -14.59 -12.65 -7.37
C TYR A 204 -14.88 -11.15 -7.17
N CYS A 205 -13.88 -10.29 -7.33
CA CYS A 205 -14.07 -8.84 -7.21
C CYS A 205 -15.04 -8.29 -8.26
N ILE A 206 -15.00 -8.80 -9.51
CA ILE A 206 -15.91 -8.40 -10.59
C ILE A 206 -17.35 -8.81 -10.26
N HIS A 207 -17.57 -10.06 -9.85
CA HIS A 207 -18.92 -10.54 -9.49
C HIS A 207 -19.53 -9.74 -8.32
N ASN A 208 -18.70 -9.26 -7.40
CA ASN A 208 -19.14 -8.53 -6.22
C ASN A 208 -18.89 -7.01 -6.30
N ILE A 209 -18.63 -6.47 -7.50
CA ILE A 209 -18.22 -5.09 -7.67
C ILE A 209 -19.22 -4.08 -7.11
N GLY A 210 -20.52 -4.41 -7.15
CA GLY A 210 -21.58 -3.60 -6.56
C GLY A 210 -21.44 -3.46 -5.05
N ASN A 211 -21.18 -4.55 -4.34
CA ASN A 211 -21.00 -4.57 -2.89
C ASN A 211 -19.70 -3.87 -2.48
N LEU A 212 -18.61 -4.10 -3.23
CA LEU A 212 -17.33 -3.43 -3.00
C LEU A 212 -17.46 -1.90 -3.14
N LYS A 213 -18.20 -1.41 -4.14
CA LYS A 213 -18.47 0.04 -4.30
C LYS A 213 -19.25 0.64 -3.13
N LYS A 214 -20.16 -0.15 -2.53
CA LYS A 214 -20.94 0.26 -1.35
C LYS A 214 -20.16 0.14 -0.03
N GLY A 215 -18.96 -0.44 -0.07
CA GLY A 215 -18.15 -0.74 1.12
C GLY A 215 -18.65 -1.91 1.96
N GLU A 216 -19.61 -2.67 1.44
CA GLU A 216 -20.15 -3.86 2.09
C GLU A 216 -19.20 -5.02 1.88
N ILE A 217 -18.00 -5.06 2.48
CA ILE A 217 -16.98 -6.06 2.13
C ILE A 217 -16.92 -7.27 3.05
N LYS A 218 -17.61 -7.28 4.21
CA LYS A 218 -17.52 -8.36 5.21
C LYS A 218 -17.76 -9.77 4.65
N PHE A 219 -18.56 -9.90 3.59
CA PHE A 219 -18.94 -11.17 2.97
C PHE A 219 -17.76 -12.04 2.51
N TYR A 220 -16.62 -11.46 2.10
CA TYR A 220 -15.47 -12.25 1.61
C TYR A 220 -14.77 -13.05 2.72
N THR A 221 -14.94 -12.66 3.98
CA THR A 221 -14.31 -13.36 5.12
C THR A 221 -14.77 -14.81 5.26
N GLY A 222 -15.97 -15.15 4.74
CA GLY A 222 -16.48 -16.52 4.71
C GLY A 222 -15.75 -17.45 3.73
N ILE A 223 -15.06 -16.90 2.73
CA ILE A 223 -14.33 -17.65 1.68
C ILE A 223 -12.91 -17.99 2.13
N LEU A 224 -12.44 -17.32 3.18
CA LEU A 224 -11.15 -17.56 3.80
C LEU A 224 -11.20 -18.63 4.90
N LYS A 225 -12.28 -19.41 4.95
CA LYS A 225 -12.42 -20.57 5.83
C LYS A 225 -11.90 -21.83 5.15
#